data_AF-A0A2G9PJQ4-F1
#
_entry.id   AF-A0A2G9PJQ4-F1
#
_cell.length_a   1.000
_cell.length_b   1.000
_cell.length_c   1.000
_cell.angle_alpha   90.00
_cell.angle_beta   90.00
_cell.angle_gamma   90.00
#
_symmetry.space_group_name_H-M   'P 1'
#
loop_
_entity.id
_entity.type
_entity.pdbx_description
1 polymer ?
#
loop_
_entity_poly.entity_id
_entity_poly.type
_entity_poly.pdbx_seq_one_letter_code
_entity_poly.pdbx_strand_id
1 'polypeptide(L)' 'MTSKIYLDTNIYLDYLLDRKNRFRKDLGSIAFSIINRSFLCEFEIVLSDWCFQELVKQMV' A
#
# COMPACT_ATOMS: atom_id res chain seq x y z
N MET A 1 -15.21 1.28 17.45
CA MET A 1 -14.24 0.33 16.88
C MET A 1 -13.80 0.87 15.54
N THR A 2 -12.52 1.13 15.37
CA THR A 2 -11.90 1.49 14.08
C THR A 2 -11.87 0.24 13.19
N SER A 3 -12.27 0.40 11.93
CA SER A 3 -12.21 -0.70 10.95
C SER A 3 -10.74 -1.05 10.68
N LYS A 4 -10.45 -2.34 10.55
CA LYS A 4 -9.11 -2.84 10.19
C LYS A 4 -9.14 -3.32 8.76
N ILE A 5 -8.14 -2.93 7.97
CA ILE A 5 -7.97 -3.40 6.59
C ILE A 5 -6.62 -4.07 6.42
N TYR A 6 -6.59 -5.13 5.61
CA TYR A 6 -5.35 -5.69 5.12
C TYR A 6 -5.00 -5.06 3.79
N LEU A 7 -3.72 -4.71 3.62
CA LEU A 7 -3.17 -4.27 2.35
C LEU A 7 -2.22 -5.33 1.81
N ASP A 8 -2.37 -5.62 0.52
CA ASP A 8 -1.45 -6.46 -0.24
C ASP A 8 -0.13 -5.71 -0.49
N THR A 9 0.97 -6.46 -0.61
CA THR A 9 2.31 -5.99 -0.97
C THR A 9 2.28 -5.00 -2.15
N ASN A 10 1.44 -5.24 -3.16
CA ASN A 10 1.35 -4.37 -4.34
C ASN A 10 0.96 -2.93 -4.03
N ILE A 11 0.09 -2.69 -3.05
CA ILE A 11 -0.32 -1.33 -2.69
C ILE A 11 0.86 -0.56 -2.09
N TYR A 12 1.66 -1.20 -1.25
CA TYR A 12 2.86 -0.60 -0.71
C TYR A 12 3.90 -0.33 -1.80
N LEU A 13 4.10 -1.27 -2.74
CA LEU A 13 5.00 -1.05 -3.87
C LEU A 13 4.54 0.10 -4.76
N ASP A 14 3.24 0.21 -5.02
CA ASP A 14 2.68 1.32 -5.80
C ASP A 14 2.83 2.66 -5.06
N TYR A 15 2.79 2.67 -3.73
CA TYR A 15 3.04 3.87 -2.92
C TYR A 15 4.53 4.28 -2.90
N LEU A 16 5.43 3.31 -2.76
CA LEU A 16 6.86 3.55 -2.56
C LEU A 16 7.62 3.74 -3.88
N LEU A 17 7.10 3.21 -4.98
CA LEU A 17 7.73 3.22 -6.30
C LEU A 17 6.83 3.97 -7.30
N ASP A 18 7.41 4.67 -8.28
CA ASP A 18 6.66 5.34 -9.37
C ASP A 18 6.12 4.33 -10.40
N ARG A 19 5.27 3.39 -9.94
CA ARG A 19 4.70 2.32 -10.76
C ARG A 19 3.54 2.84 -11.59
N LYS A 20 3.55 2.47 -12.86
CA LYS A 20 2.46 2.72 -13.81
C LYS A 20 1.87 1.40 -14.27
N ASN A 21 0.56 1.38 -14.48
CA ASN A 21 -0.09 0.21 -15.05
C ASN A 21 0.19 0.09 -16.56
N ARG A 22 -0.31 -0.99 -17.19
CA ARG A 22 -0.17 -1.24 -18.64
C ARG A 22 -0.73 -0.10 -19.53
N PHE A 23 -1.63 0.72 -19.00
CA PHE A 23 -2.21 1.89 -19.67
C PHE A 23 -1.51 3.20 -19.31
N ARG A 24 -0.31 3.14 -18.72
CA ARG A 24 0.47 4.28 -18.22
C ARG A 24 -0.24 5.14 -17.16
N LYS A 25 -1.31 4.64 -16.52
CA LYS A 25 -1.92 5.32 -15.39
C LYS A 25 -1.04 5.15 -14.16
N ASP A 26 -0.87 6.24 -13.43
CA ASP A 26 -0.20 6.25 -12.14
C ASP A 26 -0.97 5.40 -11.13
N LEU A 27 -0.26 4.47 -10.48
CA LEU A 27 -0.80 3.64 -9.40
C LEU A 27 -0.51 4.26 -8.03
N GLY A 28 0.51 5.12 -7.93
CA GLY A 28 0.92 5.74 -6.68
C GLY A 28 -0.13 6.66 -6.09
N SER A 29 -0.87 7.42 -6.91
CA SER A 29 -1.97 8.26 -6.44
C SER A 29 -3.06 7.48 -5.69
N ILE A 30 -3.38 6.26 -6.14
CA ILE A 30 -4.39 5.42 -5.50
C ILE A 30 -3.86 4.90 -4.16
N ALA A 31 -2.63 4.37 -4.16
CA ALA A 31 -2.00 3.87 -2.95
C ALA A 31 -1.78 4.97 -1.90
N PHE A 32 -1.37 6.16 -2.34
CA PHE A 32 -1.25 7.37 -1.51
C PHE A 32 -2.58 7.72 -0.85
N SER A 33 -3.68 7.73 -1.62
CA SER A 33 -5.01 8.02 -1.07
C SER A 33 -5.40 7.04 0.04
N ILE A 34 -5.15 5.74 -0.15
CA ILE A 34 -5.44 4.72 0.87
C ILE A 34 -4.61 4.96 2.15
N ILE A 35 -3.30 5.15 2.01
CA ILE A 35 -2.40 5.37 3.16
C ILE A 35 -2.74 6.67 3.89
N ASN A 36 -3.02 7.76 3.15
CA ASN A 36 -3.41 9.04 3.72
C ASN A 36 -4.72 8.94 4.53
N ARG A 37 -5.70 8.16 4.06
CA ARG A 37 -6.95 7.90 4.80
C ARG A 37 -6.70 7.15 6.11
N SER A 38 -5.73 6.23 6.13
CA SER A 38 -5.30 5.60 7.38
C SER A 38 -4.62 6.60 8.33
N PHE A 39 -3.76 7.49 7.82
CA PHE A 39 -3.16 8.58 8.62
C PHE A 39 -4.22 9.53 9.20
N LEU A 40 -5.32 9.76 8.47
CA LEU A 40 -6.49 10.50 8.94
C LEU A 40 -7.37 9.69 9.91
N CYS A 41 -6.91 8.52 10.37
CA CYS A 41 -7.57 7.65 11.33
C CYS A 41 -8.94 7.12 10.84
N GLU A 42 -9.20 7.06 9.53
CA GLU A 42 -10.43 6.43 9.00
C GLU A 42 -10.45 4.92 9.24
N PHE A 43 -9.27 4.28 9.24
CA PHE A 43 -9.07 2.86 9.49
C PHE A 43 -7.62 2.56 9.89
N GLU A 44 -7.43 1.41 10.53
CA GLU A 44 -6.12 0.85 10.85
C GLU A 44 -5.68 -0.11 9.74
N ILE A 45 -4.46 0.09 9.23
CA ILE A 45 -3.83 -0.86 8.32
C ILE A 45 -3.16 -1.97 9.12
N VAL A 46 -3.43 -3.21 8.76
CA VAL A 46 -2.76 -4.40 9.31
C VAL A 46 -1.74 -4.91 8.30
N LEU A 47 -0.50 -5.06 8.76
CA LEU A 47 0.59 -5.65 7.99
C LEU A 47 0.85 -7.07 8.49
N SER A 48 0.87 -8.04 7.57
CA SER A 48 1.26 -9.42 7.89
C SER A 48 2.76 -9.62 7.72
N ASP A 49 3.32 -10.60 8.44
CA ASP A 49 4.73 -10.97 8.31
C ASP A 49 5.09 -11.38 6.87
N TRP A 50 4.17 -12.05 6.18
CA TRP A 50 4.34 -12.42 4.78
C TRP A 50 4.46 -11.18 3.88
N CYS A 51 3.55 -10.22 4.01
CA CYS A 51 3.58 -8.97 3.25
C CYS A 51 4.88 -8.20 3.53
N PHE A 52 5.31 -8.16 4.80
CA PHE A 52 6.59 -7.54 5.17
C PHE A 52 7.79 -8.22 4.50
N GLN A 53 7.84 -9.57 4.49
CA GLN A 53 8.91 -10.31 3.82
C GLN A 53 8.94 -10.07 2.31
N GLU A 54 7.78 -10.01 1.66
CA GLU A 54 7.69 -9.69 0.23
C GLU A 54 8.18 -8.27 -0.07
N LEU A 55 7.83 -7.29 0.77
CA LEU A 55 8.32 -5.91 0.61
C LEU A 55 9.83 -5.83 0.71
N VAL A 56 10.42 -6.47 1.72
CA VAL A 56 11.89 -6.51 1.88
C VAL A 56 12.55 -7.13 0.65
N LYS A 57 11.99 -8.22 0.09
CA LYS A 57 12.54 -8.87 -1.10
C LYS A 57 12.49 -8.01 -2.37
N GLN A 58 11.53 -7.09 -2.47
CA GLN A 58 11.33 -6.25 -3.66
C GLN A 58 12.08 -4.91 -3.58
N MET A 59 12.50 -4.50 -2.38
CA MET A 59 13.21 -3.23 -2.15
C MET A 59 14.73 -3.37 -2.03
N VAL A 60 15.25 -4.60 -1.95
CA VAL A 60 16.67 -4.96 -2.01
C VAL A 60 17.04 -5.38 -3.42
#